data_AF-A0A8C4NBQ8-F1
#
_entry.id   AF-A0A8C4NBQ8-F1
#
_cell.length_a   1.000
_cell.length_b   1.000
_cell.length_c   1.000
_cell.angle_alpha   90.00
_cell.angle_beta   90.00
_cell.angle_gamma   90.00
#
_symmetry.space_group_name_H-M   'P 1'
#
loop_
_entity.id
_entity.type
_entity.pdbx_description
1 polymer ?
#
loop_
_entity_poly.entity_id
_entity_poly.type
_entity_poly.pdbx_seq_one_letter_code
_entity_poly.pdbx_strand_id
1 'polypeptide(L)'
;MGDGKSPTAGMAVTSLLSKYSEDEECMRNQRCRNHKQKVWATHLHLHTWALLQTLQQYIRQMRMRKMLTQNLRWSATPSSDRAVPIEDSIMTKPAERRKDREMFQYVVVVSLREGDQGRGYAPEIIYQYPKTEHLQTWLQKEHETLHRSIPLFCFPDEQYVPSKDVQSETFSFVLTNVDGSRRFGYCRRLLPPGKNVPEVYCIISRLGCFDLFAKVLEEVERRRQICFAMVYPFVQSLKDSVCPEPGHSLRIKSFIPSQGTQEIVLTRPVDSRLEHVEFEGLLTCLNPETVVQVFASLLLERRVILLSSKLSQLSRCIHALVVLLYPFSWQHTYIPVLPPSLIDAVCNPTPFILGLQRATLPLLEDQPMEEVLLVDLDRKTFLRKVGDEAQILPPKLATPLVEDLITCTSRTSVPGSPSLKETVSNAFLHFHVQLVGTYPQHMHSDKHGRRMLNQRAFRKSFSSRTTRHFLKVFMQTQAFQGFIGERETGTPTQELFEQRVRDFLQSEAGS
;
A
#
# COMPACT_ATOMS: atom_id res chain seq x y z
N MET A 1 3.29 -25.68 43.05
CA MET A 1 4.68 -25.94 42.63
C MET A 1 4.64 -26.55 41.25
N GLY A 2 5.21 -25.87 40.26
CA GLY A 2 5.23 -26.31 38.86
C GLY A 2 5.07 -25.13 37.90
N ASP A 3 6.08 -24.28 37.82
CA ASP A 3 6.17 -23.17 36.85
C ASP A 3 6.26 -23.70 35.41
N GLY A 4 5.23 -23.47 34.60
CA GLY A 4 5.26 -23.63 33.15
C GLY A 4 5.70 -22.33 32.48
N LYS A 5 7.01 -22.16 32.26
CA LYS A 5 7.55 -21.05 31.47
C LYS A 5 7.18 -21.25 29.99
N SER A 6 6.50 -20.27 29.42
CA SER A 6 6.35 -20.08 27.97
C SER A 6 7.74 -19.86 27.33
N PRO A 7 8.00 -20.40 26.13
CA PRO A 7 9.28 -20.19 25.46
C PRO A 7 9.41 -18.73 25.04
N THR A 8 10.51 -18.10 25.43
CA THR A 8 10.86 -16.73 25.03
C THR A 8 11.37 -16.71 23.59
N ALA A 9 11.21 -15.57 22.92
CA ALA A 9 11.58 -15.31 21.52
C ALA A 9 13.02 -15.73 21.11
N GLY A 10 13.91 -16.01 22.06
CA GLY A 10 15.24 -16.57 21.81
C GLY A 10 15.25 -18.00 21.26
N MET A 11 14.26 -18.85 21.58
CA MET A 11 14.23 -20.26 21.15
C MET A 11 13.86 -20.43 19.66
N ALA A 12 13.06 -19.52 19.10
CA ALA A 12 12.73 -19.51 17.67
C ALA A 12 13.96 -19.18 16.80
N VAL A 13 14.83 -18.28 17.28
CA VAL A 13 16.07 -17.90 16.61
C VAL A 13 17.11 -19.02 16.65
N THR A 14 17.16 -19.81 17.73
CA THR A 14 18.08 -20.96 17.84
C THR A 14 17.65 -22.15 16.98
N SER A 15 16.33 -22.38 16.84
CA SER A 15 15.77 -23.38 15.92
C SER A 15 16.11 -23.08 14.46
N LEU A 16 15.95 -21.81 14.04
CA LEU A 16 16.37 -21.34 12.71
C LEU A 16 17.87 -21.55 12.47
N LEU A 17 18.73 -21.16 13.41
CA LEU A 17 20.19 -21.31 13.28
C LEU A 17 20.65 -22.79 13.22
N SER A 18 19.94 -23.71 13.88
CA SER A 18 20.25 -25.15 13.81
C SER A 18 19.98 -25.75 12.42
N LYS A 19 18.89 -25.33 11.75
CA LYS A 19 18.60 -25.71 10.36
C LYS A 19 19.63 -25.15 9.37
N TYR A 20 20.17 -23.95 9.64
CA TYR A 20 21.26 -23.37 8.83
C TYR A 20 22.60 -24.13 8.97
N SER A 21 22.81 -24.87 10.06
CA SER A 21 24.03 -25.66 10.29
C SER A 21 24.04 -26.99 9.55
N GLU A 22 22.87 -27.60 9.31
CA GLU A 22 22.75 -28.85 8.54
C GLU A 22 22.97 -28.62 7.03
N ASP A 23 22.66 -27.42 6.53
CA ASP A 23 22.91 -27.03 5.14
C ASP A 23 24.41 -26.76 4.84
N GLU A 24 25.25 -26.46 5.85
CA GLU A 24 26.70 -26.33 5.67
C GLU A 24 27.39 -27.68 5.39
N GLU A 25 26.86 -28.79 5.88
CA GLU A 25 27.46 -30.11 5.66
C GLU A 25 27.23 -30.60 4.22
N CYS A 26 26.12 -30.14 3.60
CA CYS A 26 25.81 -30.35 2.18
C CYS A 26 26.72 -29.50 1.24
N MET A 27 27.32 -28.41 1.73
CA MET A 27 28.18 -27.50 0.96
C MET A 27 29.62 -28.00 0.72
N ARG A 28 30.00 -29.18 1.25
CA ARG A 28 31.31 -29.81 0.98
C ARG A 28 31.44 -30.43 -0.41
N ASN A 29 30.36 -30.60 -1.18
CA ASN A 29 30.43 -31.19 -2.52
C ASN A 29 30.68 -30.15 -3.62
N GLN A 30 31.85 -30.25 -4.26
CA GLN A 30 32.45 -29.26 -5.17
C GLN A 30 31.62 -28.92 -6.44
N ARG A 31 30.56 -29.70 -6.78
CA ARG A 31 29.78 -29.58 -8.02
C ARG A 31 28.57 -28.62 -7.97
N CYS A 32 28.21 -28.11 -6.78
CA CYS A 32 27.06 -27.20 -6.60
C CYS A 32 27.42 -25.71 -6.50
N ARG A 33 28.70 -25.33 -6.60
CA ARG A 33 29.17 -23.99 -6.20
C ARG A 33 28.63 -22.84 -7.07
N ASN A 34 28.57 -22.96 -8.40
CA ASN A 34 28.36 -21.78 -9.25
C ASN A 34 26.90 -21.34 -9.47
N HIS A 35 25.91 -22.24 -9.32
CA HIS A 35 24.49 -21.92 -9.55
C HIS A 35 23.70 -21.74 -8.24
N LYS A 36 23.98 -22.57 -7.22
CA LYS A 36 23.41 -22.36 -5.88
C LYS A 36 23.93 -21.07 -5.26
N GLN A 37 25.16 -20.61 -5.53
CA GLN A 37 25.62 -19.28 -5.09
C GLN A 37 24.87 -18.12 -5.73
N LYS A 38 24.38 -18.23 -6.98
CA LYS A 38 23.60 -17.16 -7.61
C LYS A 38 22.19 -17.11 -7.05
N VAL A 39 21.51 -18.25 -6.92
CA VAL A 39 20.17 -18.34 -6.31
C VAL A 39 20.22 -18.02 -4.81
N TRP A 40 21.24 -18.49 -4.08
CA TRP A 40 21.50 -18.07 -2.71
C TRP A 40 21.85 -16.59 -2.63
N ALA A 41 22.59 -16.01 -3.57
CA ALA A 41 22.85 -14.56 -3.55
C ALA A 41 21.56 -13.76 -3.81
N THR A 42 20.65 -14.22 -4.66
CA THR A 42 19.32 -13.59 -4.82
C THR A 42 18.47 -13.81 -3.57
N HIS A 43 18.32 -15.03 -3.06
CA HIS A 43 17.58 -15.31 -1.81
C HIS A 43 18.17 -14.54 -0.62
N LEU A 44 19.49 -14.51 -0.47
CA LEU A 44 20.18 -13.76 0.57
C LEU A 44 20.02 -12.25 0.37
N HIS A 45 20.02 -11.73 -0.86
CA HIS A 45 19.71 -10.31 -1.12
C HIS A 45 18.22 -9.97 -0.87
N LEU A 46 17.28 -10.85 -1.18
CA LEU A 46 15.84 -10.66 -0.95
C LEU A 46 15.46 -10.84 0.52
N HIS A 47 16.04 -11.82 1.23
CA HIS A 47 15.93 -11.97 2.69
C HIS A 47 16.62 -10.84 3.41
N THR A 48 17.83 -10.43 3.00
CA THR A 48 18.47 -9.25 3.59
C THR A 48 17.72 -7.99 3.23
N TRP A 49 17.06 -7.87 2.07
CA TRP A 49 16.18 -6.74 1.74
C TRP A 49 14.92 -6.75 2.61
N ALA A 50 14.22 -7.87 2.76
CA ALA A 50 13.05 -7.99 3.64
C ALA A 50 13.43 -7.75 5.11
N LEU A 51 14.52 -8.34 5.58
CA LEU A 51 15.07 -8.10 6.92
C LEU A 51 15.63 -6.68 7.07
N LEU A 52 16.20 -6.05 6.04
CA LEU A 52 16.61 -4.64 6.03
C LEU A 52 15.40 -3.72 6.07
N GLN A 53 14.33 -4.02 5.34
CA GLN A 53 13.07 -3.29 5.42
C GLN A 53 12.48 -3.41 6.82
N THR A 54 12.44 -4.61 7.40
CA THR A 54 11.98 -4.84 8.77
C THR A 54 12.88 -4.16 9.81
N LEU A 55 14.21 -4.25 9.68
CA LEU A 55 15.19 -3.64 10.58
C LEU A 55 15.21 -2.11 10.42
N GLN A 56 15.00 -1.57 9.22
CA GLN A 56 14.96 -0.13 8.96
C GLN A 56 13.62 0.49 9.36
N GLN A 57 12.51 -0.24 9.20
CA GLN A 57 11.22 0.12 9.77
C GLN A 57 11.30 0.08 11.30
N TYR A 58 11.96 -0.93 11.88
CA TYR A 58 12.27 -0.98 13.32
C TYR A 58 13.20 0.15 13.77
N ILE A 59 14.24 0.51 13.01
CA ILE A 59 15.13 1.65 13.28
C ILE A 59 14.37 2.97 13.15
N ARG A 60 13.44 3.12 12.20
CA ARG A 60 12.53 4.26 12.11
C ARG A 60 11.60 4.35 13.29
N GLN A 61 11.01 3.24 13.72
CA GLN A 61 10.21 3.18 14.94
C GLN A 61 11.04 3.52 16.18
N MET A 62 12.30 3.08 16.25
CA MET A 62 13.24 3.46 17.31
C MET A 62 13.67 4.93 17.23
N ARG A 63 13.86 5.51 16.03
CA ARG A 63 14.20 6.93 15.85
C ARG A 63 13.03 7.85 16.16
N MET A 64 11.81 7.49 15.76
CA MET A 64 10.56 8.18 16.15
C MET A 64 10.34 8.08 17.66
N ARG A 65 10.50 6.89 18.26
CA ARG A 65 10.46 6.72 19.73
C ARG A 65 11.57 7.50 20.43
N LYS A 66 12.80 7.56 19.90
CA LYS A 66 13.92 8.35 20.44
C LYS A 66 13.70 9.86 20.32
N MET A 67 13.14 10.37 19.21
CA MET A 67 12.76 11.79 19.10
C MET A 67 11.66 12.15 20.10
N LEU A 68 10.65 11.29 20.26
CA LEU A 68 9.57 11.49 21.23
C LEU A 68 10.06 11.38 22.69
N THR A 69 11.05 10.54 22.98
CA THR A 69 11.65 10.40 24.34
C THR A 69 12.79 11.38 24.64
N GLN A 70 13.53 11.87 23.64
CA GLN A 70 14.53 12.94 23.82
C GLN A 70 13.89 14.30 24.08
N ASN A 71 12.69 14.56 23.53
CA ASN A 71 11.87 15.73 23.89
C ASN A 71 11.33 15.70 25.33
N LEU A 72 11.44 14.57 26.03
CA LEU A 72 11.11 14.41 27.45
C LEU A 72 12.34 14.43 28.38
N ARG A 73 13.56 14.54 27.86
CA ARG A 73 14.80 14.39 28.66
C ARG A 73 15.74 15.60 28.66
N TRP A 74 15.51 16.63 27.85
CA TRP A 74 16.21 17.92 27.98
C TRP A 74 15.49 18.82 28.99
N SER A 75 15.63 18.44 30.26
CA SER A 75 15.36 19.31 31.40
C SER A 75 16.49 19.11 32.41
N ALA A 76 17.55 19.92 32.26
CA ALA A 76 18.49 20.39 33.30
C ALA A 76 19.90 20.57 32.71
N THR A 77 20.27 21.79 32.33
CA THR A 77 21.31 22.65 32.95
C THR A 77 21.60 23.86 32.05
N PRO A 78 21.88 25.05 32.61
CA PRO A 78 22.06 26.28 31.84
C PRO A 78 23.54 26.52 31.51
N SER A 79 23.85 26.82 30.24
CA SER A 79 25.09 27.53 29.90
C SER A 79 24.92 28.33 28.62
N SER A 80 25.45 29.54 28.65
CA SER A 80 25.25 30.67 27.75
C SER A 80 25.83 30.50 26.34
N ASP A 81 25.41 31.44 25.48
CA ASP A 81 26.17 31.97 24.33
C ASP A 81 26.20 31.18 23.03
N ARG A 82 25.21 31.43 22.17
CA ARG A 82 25.30 32.32 20.98
C ARG A 82 24.16 31.98 20.03
N ALA A 83 23.25 32.93 19.85
CA ALA A 83 22.26 32.88 18.80
C ALA A 83 22.97 32.96 17.43
N VAL A 84 22.83 31.90 16.64
CA VAL A 84 23.07 31.96 15.19
C VAL A 84 21.69 32.10 14.54
N PRO A 85 21.43 33.14 13.73
CA PRO A 85 20.15 33.29 13.06
C PRO A 85 19.94 32.13 12.09
N ILE A 86 18.84 31.40 12.25
CA ILE A 86 18.34 30.46 11.25
C ILE A 86 17.66 31.33 10.18
N GLU A 87 18.41 31.67 9.14
CA GLU A 87 17.81 32.23 7.92
C GLU A 87 16.91 31.17 7.26
N ASP A 88 15.75 31.66 6.84
CA ASP A 88 14.68 30.93 6.17
C ASP A 88 15.19 30.08 5.00
N SER A 89 15.16 28.76 5.16
CA SER A 89 15.19 27.81 4.04
C SER A 89 13.77 27.46 3.60
N ILE A 90 12.99 28.48 3.23
CA ILE A 90 11.78 28.33 2.39
C ILE A 90 12.17 28.76 0.97
N MET A 91 13.03 27.97 0.33
CA MET A 91 13.22 28.00 -1.12
C MET A 91 13.54 26.58 -1.60
N THR A 92 12.52 25.73 -1.66
CA THR A 92 12.58 24.51 -2.49
C THR A 92 12.86 24.92 -3.93
N LYS A 93 13.99 24.48 -4.47
CA LYS A 93 14.50 24.85 -5.80
C LYS A 93 13.46 24.54 -6.90
N PRO A 94 13.37 25.33 -7.98
CA PRO A 94 12.44 25.09 -9.10
C PRO A 94 12.56 23.69 -9.75
N ALA A 95 13.72 23.05 -9.63
CA ALA A 95 13.98 21.71 -10.16
C ALA A 95 13.25 20.58 -9.41
N GLU A 96 12.85 20.78 -8.15
CA GLU A 96 12.07 19.79 -7.39
C GLU A 96 10.59 19.77 -7.77
N ARG A 97 10.00 20.94 -8.07
CA ARG A 97 8.61 21.03 -8.57
C ARG A 97 8.38 20.34 -9.93
N ARG A 98 9.44 20.13 -10.71
CA ARG A 98 9.36 19.37 -11.99
C ARG A 98 9.32 17.84 -11.78
N LYS A 99 9.83 17.32 -10.66
CA LYS A 99 10.00 15.87 -10.42
C LYS A 99 8.67 15.15 -10.15
N ASP A 100 7.64 15.87 -9.69
CA ASP A 100 6.32 15.32 -9.36
C ASP A 100 5.29 15.46 -10.49
N ARG A 101 5.72 15.91 -11.68
CA ARG A 101 4.84 16.15 -12.83
C ARG A 101 4.89 15.06 -13.89
N GLU A 102 5.82 14.11 -13.80
CA GLU A 102 5.88 12.97 -14.71
C GLU A 102 4.78 11.95 -14.39
N MET A 103 4.13 11.40 -15.42
CA MET A 103 3.12 10.35 -15.27
C MET A 103 3.70 9.09 -14.58
N PHE A 104 4.89 8.66 -14.98
CA PHE A 104 5.53 7.46 -14.45
C PHE A 104 7.05 7.56 -14.57
N GLN A 105 7.78 6.75 -13.79
CA GLN A 105 9.23 6.71 -13.82
C GLN A 105 9.71 5.88 -15.02
N TYR A 106 9.23 4.63 -15.12
CA TYR A 106 9.51 3.73 -16.23
C TYR A 106 8.39 2.68 -16.41
N VAL A 107 8.36 2.05 -17.59
CA VAL A 107 7.52 0.90 -17.93
C VAL A 107 8.43 -0.28 -18.21
N VAL A 108 8.07 -1.46 -17.72
CA VAL A 108 8.71 -2.72 -18.07
C VAL A 108 7.70 -3.67 -18.69
N VAL A 109 8.16 -4.54 -19.58
CA VAL A 109 7.41 -5.70 -20.05
C VAL A 109 8.12 -6.94 -19.52
N VAL A 110 7.39 -7.72 -18.76
CA VAL A 110 7.88 -8.97 -18.19
C VAL A 110 7.22 -10.12 -18.93
N SER A 111 7.99 -11.14 -19.30
CA SER A 111 7.46 -12.38 -19.88
C SER A 111 8.06 -13.58 -19.17
N LEU A 112 7.43 -14.73 -19.36
CA LEU A 112 7.90 -15.99 -18.82
C LEU A 112 8.85 -16.66 -19.79
N ARG A 113 10.05 -16.97 -19.31
CA ARG A 113 11.05 -17.75 -20.03
C ARG A 113 11.13 -19.15 -19.46
N GLU A 114 11.10 -20.15 -20.33
CA GLU A 114 11.32 -21.53 -19.93
C GLU A 114 12.77 -21.73 -19.48
N GLY A 115 12.95 -22.30 -18.28
CA GLY A 115 14.27 -22.59 -17.75
C GLY A 115 14.92 -23.78 -18.45
N ASP A 116 16.26 -23.79 -18.53
CA ASP A 116 17.01 -24.92 -19.08
C ASP A 116 16.64 -26.22 -18.35
N GLN A 117 16.43 -27.30 -19.12
CA GLN A 117 16.05 -28.65 -18.65
C GLN A 117 14.63 -28.80 -18.06
N GLY A 118 13.66 -27.98 -18.46
CA GLY A 118 12.26 -28.17 -18.06
C GLY A 118 11.97 -27.81 -16.60
N ARG A 119 12.79 -26.94 -16.00
CA ARG A 119 12.70 -26.49 -14.60
C ARG A 119 11.62 -25.42 -14.36
N GLY A 120 10.55 -25.43 -15.14
CA GLY A 120 9.47 -24.45 -15.08
C GLY A 120 9.81 -23.12 -15.73
N TYR A 121 8.97 -22.12 -15.46
CA TYR A 121 9.06 -20.77 -16.03
C TYR A 121 9.62 -19.77 -15.02
N ALA A 122 10.48 -18.86 -15.50
CA ALA A 122 10.99 -17.74 -14.72
C ALA A 122 10.59 -16.41 -15.38
N PRO A 123 10.16 -15.39 -14.60
CA PRO A 123 9.81 -14.10 -15.15
C PRO A 123 11.06 -13.26 -15.43
N GLU A 124 11.17 -12.71 -16.65
CA GLU A 124 12.27 -11.86 -17.10
C GLU A 124 11.74 -10.56 -17.73
N ILE A 125 12.45 -9.45 -17.48
CA ILE A 125 12.19 -8.18 -18.19
C ILE A 125 12.70 -8.35 -19.62
N ILE A 126 11.78 -8.35 -20.58
CA ILE A 126 12.09 -8.46 -22.01
C ILE A 126 12.17 -7.08 -22.70
N TYR A 127 11.60 -6.06 -22.06
CA TYR A 127 11.62 -4.69 -22.58
C TYR A 127 11.47 -3.67 -21.44
N GLN A 128 12.06 -2.50 -21.61
CA GLN A 128 11.92 -1.38 -20.69
C GLN A 128 11.96 -0.04 -21.41
N TYR A 129 11.15 0.92 -20.91
CA TYR A 129 11.19 2.31 -21.33
C TYR A 129 11.12 3.29 -20.15
N PRO A 130 11.97 4.33 -20.08
CA PRO A 130 13.17 4.52 -20.90
C PRO A 130 14.21 3.41 -20.67
N LYS A 131 15.14 3.23 -21.61
CA LYS A 131 16.29 2.34 -21.40
C LYS A 131 17.08 2.77 -20.16
N THR A 132 17.71 1.82 -19.46
CA THR A 132 18.45 2.07 -18.21
C THR A 132 19.48 3.19 -18.33
N GLU A 133 20.19 3.25 -19.46
CA GLU A 133 21.17 4.29 -19.79
C GLU A 133 20.58 5.71 -19.89
N HIS A 134 19.28 5.83 -20.17
CA HIS A 134 18.57 7.11 -20.25
C HIS A 134 17.83 7.47 -18.95
N LEU A 135 17.90 6.61 -17.92
CA LEU A 135 17.37 6.95 -16.60
C LEU A 135 18.31 7.93 -15.89
N GLN A 136 17.72 8.84 -15.11
CA GLN A 136 18.50 9.73 -14.23
C GLN A 136 19.30 8.89 -13.22
N THR A 137 20.50 9.34 -12.84
CA THR A 137 21.46 8.56 -12.01
C THR A 137 20.87 8.05 -10.69
N TRP A 138 20.07 8.86 -10.00
CA TRP A 138 19.41 8.42 -8.76
C TRP A 138 18.36 7.33 -9.01
N LEU A 139 17.66 7.41 -10.14
CA LEU A 139 16.65 6.43 -10.56
C LEU A 139 17.32 5.14 -11.03
N GLN A 140 18.52 5.20 -11.60
CA GLN A 140 19.32 4.02 -11.94
C GLN A 140 19.65 3.18 -10.70
N LYS A 141 20.08 3.82 -9.60
CA LYS A 141 20.39 3.12 -8.34
C LYS A 141 19.16 2.47 -7.71
N GLU A 142 18.02 3.17 -7.71
CA GLU A 142 16.73 2.60 -7.28
C GLU A 142 16.33 1.45 -8.20
N HIS A 143 16.45 1.64 -9.51
CA HIS A 143 16.15 0.66 -10.54
C HIS A 143 16.99 -0.61 -10.41
N GLU A 144 18.30 -0.54 -10.19
CA GLU A 144 19.16 -1.72 -9.99
C GLU A 144 18.67 -2.60 -8.84
N THR A 145 18.16 -1.97 -7.78
CA THR A 145 17.58 -2.68 -6.63
C THR A 145 16.23 -3.31 -6.99
N LEU A 146 15.39 -2.59 -7.72
CA LEU A 146 14.02 -3.01 -8.04
C LEU A 146 13.92 -3.95 -9.27
N HIS A 147 14.88 -3.90 -10.18
CA HIS A 147 14.88 -4.64 -11.45
C HIS A 147 14.77 -6.15 -11.24
N ARG A 148 15.31 -6.69 -10.15
CA ARG A 148 15.19 -8.12 -9.81
C ARG A 148 13.86 -8.47 -9.16
N SER A 149 13.23 -7.53 -8.46
CA SER A 149 12.00 -7.78 -7.72
C SER A 149 10.76 -7.63 -8.61
N ILE A 150 10.72 -6.64 -9.50
CA ILE A 150 9.55 -6.35 -10.34
C ILE A 150 9.04 -7.59 -11.10
N PRO A 151 9.89 -8.44 -11.71
CA PRO A 151 9.42 -9.66 -12.37
C PRO A 151 8.64 -10.59 -11.46
N LEU A 152 9.07 -10.75 -10.20
CA LEU A 152 8.41 -11.58 -9.19
C LEU A 152 7.01 -11.03 -8.85
N PHE A 153 6.86 -9.71 -8.81
CA PHE A 153 5.55 -9.08 -8.59
C PHE A 153 4.64 -9.08 -9.82
N CYS A 154 5.21 -9.11 -11.03
CA CYS A 154 4.43 -9.26 -12.28
C CYS A 154 3.89 -10.69 -12.45
N PHE A 155 4.62 -11.68 -11.94
CA PHE A 155 4.23 -13.09 -11.92
C PHE A 155 4.34 -13.65 -10.49
N PRO A 156 3.43 -13.26 -9.58
CA PRO A 156 3.39 -13.71 -8.19
C PRO A 156 2.79 -15.12 -8.07
N ASP A 157 2.88 -15.93 -9.11
CA ASP A 157 2.28 -17.25 -9.23
C ASP A 157 3.29 -18.30 -8.75
N GLU A 158 2.86 -19.28 -7.94
CA GLU A 158 3.77 -20.35 -7.45
C GLU A 158 4.35 -21.18 -8.59
N GLN A 159 3.48 -21.60 -9.51
CA GLN A 159 3.84 -22.35 -10.70
C GLN A 159 2.96 -21.87 -11.86
N TYR A 160 3.59 -21.39 -12.93
CA TYR A 160 2.87 -21.07 -14.14
C TYR A 160 2.67 -22.34 -14.97
N VAL A 161 1.41 -22.63 -15.30
CA VAL A 161 1.02 -23.67 -16.26
C VAL A 161 0.61 -22.99 -17.56
N PRO A 162 1.25 -23.33 -18.70
CA PRO A 162 0.87 -22.79 -20.00
C PRO A 162 -0.59 -23.04 -20.31
N SER A 163 -1.29 -21.98 -20.69
CA SER A 163 -2.68 -22.02 -21.15
C SER A 163 -2.82 -21.21 -22.42
N LYS A 164 -3.61 -21.72 -23.37
CA LYS A 164 -3.97 -20.99 -24.59
C LYS A 164 -5.03 -19.91 -24.33
N ASP A 165 -5.72 -19.99 -23.20
CA ASP A 165 -6.83 -19.11 -22.82
C ASP A 165 -6.47 -18.33 -21.55
N VAL A 166 -5.40 -17.53 -21.61
CA VAL A 166 -5.10 -16.57 -20.53
C VAL A 166 -5.96 -15.34 -20.72
N GLN A 167 -6.95 -15.16 -19.85
CA GLN A 167 -7.73 -13.92 -19.80
C GLN A 167 -6.85 -12.78 -19.29
N SER A 168 -6.99 -11.63 -19.94
CA SER A 168 -6.21 -10.47 -19.55
C SER A 168 -6.67 -9.94 -18.19
N GLU A 169 -5.72 -9.71 -17.29
CA GLU A 169 -5.97 -9.30 -15.92
C GLU A 169 -5.22 -8.01 -15.56
N THR A 170 -5.90 -7.07 -14.91
CA THR A 170 -5.31 -5.81 -14.41
C THR A 170 -5.17 -5.87 -12.90
N PHE A 171 -3.97 -5.71 -12.38
CA PHE A 171 -3.69 -5.72 -10.95
C PHE A 171 -2.55 -4.77 -10.62
N SER A 172 -2.26 -4.61 -9.33
CA SER A 172 -1.26 -3.65 -8.88
C SER A 172 -0.54 -4.12 -7.63
N PHE A 173 0.73 -3.77 -7.53
CA PHE A 173 1.55 -4.00 -6.34
C PHE A 173 2.16 -2.69 -5.86
N VAL A 174 2.69 -2.70 -4.64
CA VAL A 174 3.34 -1.55 -4.03
C VAL A 174 4.71 -1.95 -3.53
N LEU A 175 5.72 -1.19 -3.93
CA LEU A 175 7.08 -1.28 -3.44
C LEU A 175 7.31 -0.11 -2.50
N THR A 176 7.84 -0.39 -1.31
CA THR A 176 8.18 0.64 -0.33
C THR A 176 9.69 0.80 -0.28
N ASN A 177 10.16 2.01 -0.49
CA ASN A 177 11.57 2.36 -0.39
C ASN A 177 12.01 2.51 1.08
N VAL A 178 13.32 2.54 1.30
CA VAL A 178 13.93 2.73 2.63
C VAL A 178 13.49 4.05 3.29
N ASP A 179 13.23 5.07 2.49
CA ASP A 179 12.69 6.36 2.92
C ASP A 179 11.16 6.34 3.09
N GLY A 180 10.51 5.18 3.00
CA GLY A 180 9.06 5.01 3.19
C GLY A 180 8.24 5.56 2.03
N SER A 181 8.88 6.13 1.01
CA SER A 181 8.21 6.48 -0.23
C SER A 181 7.72 5.21 -0.91
N ARG A 182 6.53 5.30 -1.52
CA ARG A 182 5.91 4.19 -2.21
C ARG A 182 6.08 4.34 -3.72
N ARG A 183 6.19 3.20 -4.40
CA ARG A 183 6.07 3.06 -5.85
C ARG A 183 4.95 2.08 -6.14
N PHE A 184 4.03 2.48 -7.00
CA PHE A 184 2.94 1.64 -7.48
C PHE A 184 3.39 0.98 -8.79
N GLY A 185 3.26 -0.33 -8.86
CA GLY A 185 3.41 -1.10 -10.08
C GLY A 185 2.05 -1.48 -10.63
N TYR A 186 1.62 -0.81 -11.70
CA TYR A 186 0.35 -1.07 -12.38
C TYR A 186 0.56 -2.10 -13.47
N CYS A 187 -0.11 -3.25 -13.37
CA CYS A 187 0.14 -4.40 -14.23
C CYS A 187 -1.06 -4.71 -15.10
N ARG A 188 -0.80 -5.01 -16.38
CA ARG A 188 -1.74 -5.67 -17.29
C ARG A 188 -1.11 -6.94 -17.81
N ARG A 189 -1.61 -8.07 -17.32
CA ARG A 189 -1.27 -9.41 -17.82
C ARG A 189 -2.14 -9.69 -19.02
N LEU A 190 -1.55 -10.13 -20.12
CA LEU A 190 -2.26 -10.47 -21.36
C LEU A 190 -1.51 -11.59 -22.11
N LEU A 191 -2.22 -12.30 -22.99
CA LEU A 191 -1.59 -13.20 -23.95
C LEU A 191 -1.38 -12.48 -25.29
N PRO A 192 -0.13 -12.27 -25.75
CA PRO A 192 0.11 -11.63 -27.04
C PRO A 192 -0.33 -12.52 -28.21
N PRO A 193 -0.73 -11.92 -29.35
CA PRO A 193 -1.06 -12.69 -30.56
C PRO A 193 0.07 -13.64 -30.97
N GLY A 194 -0.28 -14.90 -31.22
CA GLY A 194 0.67 -15.91 -31.69
C GLY A 194 1.69 -16.41 -30.65
N LYS A 195 1.52 -16.06 -29.36
CA LYS A 195 2.35 -16.57 -28.26
C LYS A 195 1.56 -17.54 -27.37
N ASN A 196 2.30 -18.44 -26.71
CA ASN A 196 1.75 -19.40 -25.73
C ASN A 196 2.11 -19.04 -24.27
N VAL A 197 2.81 -17.91 -24.07
CA VAL A 197 3.18 -17.41 -22.75
C VAL A 197 2.71 -15.97 -22.60
N PRO A 198 2.19 -15.58 -21.42
CA PRO A 198 1.71 -14.24 -21.18
C PRO A 198 2.85 -13.23 -21.08
N GLU A 199 2.48 -11.98 -21.30
CA GLU A 199 3.30 -10.79 -21.01
C GLU A 199 2.58 -9.96 -19.95
N VAL A 200 3.35 -9.29 -19.11
CA VAL A 200 2.84 -8.29 -18.16
C VAL A 200 3.45 -6.95 -18.49
N TYR A 201 2.61 -6.00 -18.87
CA TYR A 201 2.98 -4.60 -19.00
C TYR A 201 2.85 -3.95 -17.63
N CYS A 202 3.97 -3.48 -17.07
CA CYS A 202 4.02 -2.89 -15.74
C CYS A 202 4.49 -1.42 -15.80
N ILE A 203 3.64 -0.49 -15.37
CA ILE A 203 3.98 0.93 -15.20
C ILE A 203 4.40 1.17 -13.76
N ILE A 204 5.60 1.70 -13.54
CA ILE A 204 6.10 2.08 -12.22
C ILE A 204 5.93 3.58 -12.03
N SER A 205 5.06 3.98 -11.09
CA SER A 205 4.78 5.39 -10.78
C SER A 205 4.78 5.69 -9.28
N ARG A 206 5.01 6.96 -8.93
CA ARG A 206 4.75 7.53 -7.60
C ARG A 206 3.28 7.90 -7.41
N LEU A 207 2.61 8.16 -8.53
CA LEU A 207 1.23 8.60 -8.56
C LEU A 207 0.34 7.39 -8.35
N GLY A 208 -0.54 7.45 -7.36
CA GLY A 208 -1.47 6.37 -7.13
C GLY A 208 -2.73 6.46 -8.03
N CYS A 209 -2.67 6.88 -9.28
CA CYS A 209 -3.89 7.09 -10.08
C CYS A 209 -4.37 5.80 -10.77
N PHE A 210 -5.06 4.90 -10.05
CA PHE A 210 -5.37 3.53 -10.52
C PHE A 210 -6.26 3.51 -11.75
N ASP A 211 -7.38 4.23 -11.73
CA ASP A 211 -8.30 4.31 -12.88
C ASP A 211 -7.59 4.88 -14.12
N LEU A 212 -6.70 5.86 -13.91
CA LEU A 212 -5.93 6.48 -14.98
C LEU A 212 -4.94 5.48 -15.61
N PHE A 213 -4.17 4.75 -14.79
CA PHE A 213 -3.21 3.77 -15.30
C PHE A 213 -3.87 2.51 -15.84
N ALA A 214 -5.04 2.11 -15.32
CA ALA A 214 -5.85 1.05 -15.90
C ALA A 214 -6.25 1.39 -17.34
N LYS A 215 -6.80 2.59 -17.59
CA LYS A 215 -7.11 3.08 -18.95
C LYS A 215 -5.89 3.13 -19.86
N VAL A 216 -4.74 3.57 -19.33
CA VAL A 216 -3.47 3.54 -20.09
C VAL A 216 -3.10 2.11 -20.48
N LEU A 217 -3.20 1.16 -19.57
CA LEU A 217 -2.84 -0.23 -19.78
C LEU A 217 -3.80 -0.98 -20.72
N GLU A 218 -5.10 -0.67 -20.67
CA GLU A 218 -6.09 -1.15 -21.64
C GLU A 218 -5.73 -0.69 -23.05
N GLU A 219 -5.32 0.56 -23.21
CA GLU A 219 -4.87 1.11 -24.48
C GLU A 219 -3.53 0.51 -24.95
N VAL A 220 -2.62 0.20 -24.02
CA VAL A 220 -1.38 -0.56 -24.31
C VAL A 220 -1.71 -1.95 -24.83
N GLU A 221 -2.61 -2.69 -24.18
CA GLU A 221 -3.04 -4.00 -24.64
C GLU A 221 -3.67 -3.91 -26.03
N ARG A 222 -4.60 -2.98 -26.25
CA ARG A 222 -5.28 -2.83 -27.53
C ARG A 222 -4.29 -2.61 -28.69
N ARG A 223 -3.23 -1.84 -28.47
CA ARG A 223 -2.13 -1.67 -29.44
C ARG A 223 -1.28 -2.92 -29.57
N ARG A 224 -0.99 -3.59 -28.45
CA ARG A 224 -0.21 -4.83 -28.43
C ARG A 224 -0.90 -5.95 -29.22
N GLN A 225 -2.23 -6.00 -29.22
CA GLN A 225 -3.02 -6.94 -30.03
C GLN A 225 -2.89 -6.68 -31.54
N ILE A 226 -2.50 -5.45 -31.95
CA ILE A 226 -2.20 -5.13 -33.36
C ILE A 226 -0.73 -5.44 -33.66
N CYS A 227 0.20 -4.80 -32.93
CA CYS A 227 1.65 -4.98 -33.12
C CYS A 227 2.43 -4.42 -31.92
N PHE A 228 3.53 -5.08 -31.53
CA PHE A 228 4.41 -4.62 -30.45
C PHE A 228 4.93 -3.19 -30.67
N ALA A 229 5.32 -2.87 -31.91
CA ALA A 229 5.93 -1.58 -32.26
C ALA A 229 4.97 -0.39 -32.05
N MET A 230 3.65 -0.65 -32.01
CA MET A 230 2.64 0.39 -31.78
C MET A 230 2.56 0.85 -30.33
N VAL A 231 3.07 0.06 -29.38
CA VAL A 231 3.07 0.41 -27.96
C VAL A 231 4.09 1.50 -27.68
N TYR A 232 5.25 1.47 -28.34
CA TYR A 232 6.36 2.39 -28.05
C TYR A 232 6.00 3.87 -28.24
N PRO A 233 5.48 4.32 -29.40
CA PRO A 233 5.12 5.73 -29.58
C PRO A 233 4.11 6.22 -28.55
N PHE A 234 3.17 5.37 -28.14
CA PHE A 234 2.18 5.70 -27.12
C PHE A 234 2.80 5.92 -25.75
N VAL A 235 3.63 4.98 -25.30
CA VAL A 235 4.34 5.08 -24.02
C VAL A 235 5.29 6.28 -24.00
N GLN A 236 5.93 6.59 -25.13
CA GLN A 236 6.75 7.78 -25.28
C GLN A 236 5.90 9.06 -25.13
N SER A 237 4.78 9.18 -25.84
CA SER A 237 3.88 10.33 -25.70
C SER A 237 3.36 10.52 -24.26
N LEU A 238 3.10 9.43 -23.54
CA LEU A 238 2.74 9.48 -22.12
C LEU A 238 3.89 9.99 -21.24
N LYS A 239 5.13 9.57 -21.52
CA LYS A 239 6.31 10.01 -20.76
C LYS A 239 6.61 11.49 -20.97
N ASP A 240 6.40 11.99 -22.20
CA ASP A 240 6.62 13.38 -22.57
C ASP A 240 5.46 14.31 -22.11
N SER A 241 4.34 13.72 -21.69
CA SER A 241 3.18 14.45 -21.18
C SER A 241 3.31 14.78 -19.69
N VAL A 242 2.71 15.90 -19.29
CA VAL A 242 2.56 16.28 -17.89
C VAL A 242 1.35 15.57 -17.30
N CYS A 243 1.51 15.00 -16.10
CA CYS A 243 0.40 14.43 -15.36
C CYS A 243 -0.69 15.50 -15.13
N PRO A 244 -1.97 15.21 -15.46
CA PRO A 244 -3.04 16.17 -15.20
C PRO A 244 -3.08 16.50 -13.70
N GLU A 245 -3.53 17.69 -13.36
CA GLU A 245 -3.86 18.03 -11.97
C GLU A 245 -5.21 17.41 -11.59
N PRO A 246 -5.53 17.23 -10.29
CA PRO A 246 -6.86 16.80 -9.87
C PRO A 246 -7.97 17.65 -10.53
N GLY A 247 -9.03 16.98 -11.01
CA GLY A 247 -10.13 17.60 -11.76
C GLY A 247 -9.84 17.92 -13.23
N HIS A 248 -8.59 17.77 -13.69
CA HIS A 248 -8.19 18.05 -15.07
C HIS A 248 -8.03 16.78 -15.90
N SER A 249 -7.98 16.96 -17.22
CA SER A 249 -7.83 15.87 -18.18
C SER A 249 -6.63 16.09 -19.09
N LEU A 250 -5.86 15.03 -19.31
CA LEU A 250 -4.79 14.94 -20.30
C LEU A 250 -5.34 14.23 -21.55
N ARG A 251 -5.15 14.83 -22.73
CA ARG A 251 -5.55 14.25 -24.01
C ARG A 251 -4.32 13.86 -24.81
N ILE A 252 -4.22 12.59 -25.18
CA ILE A 252 -3.10 12.07 -25.97
C ILE A 252 -3.64 11.59 -27.30
N LYS A 253 -3.17 12.22 -28.37
CA LYS A 253 -3.46 11.81 -29.74
C LYS A 253 -2.38 10.87 -30.22
N SER A 254 -2.78 9.84 -30.93
CA SER A 254 -1.85 8.85 -31.45
C SER A 254 -2.43 8.18 -32.69
N PHE A 255 -1.55 7.83 -33.62
CA PHE A 255 -1.96 7.16 -34.85
C PHE A 255 -1.97 5.65 -34.65
N ILE A 256 -2.99 4.98 -35.20
CA ILE A 256 -3.08 3.53 -35.24
C ILE A 256 -3.35 3.10 -36.69
N PRO A 257 -2.47 2.28 -37.30
CA PRO A 257 -2.71 1.71 -38.61
C PRO A 257 -4.08 1.05 -38.66
N SER A 258 -4.83 1.27 -39.74
CA SER A 258 -6.25 0.88 -39.95
C SER A 258 -7.31 1.71 -39.24
N GLN A 259 -6.99 2.46 -38.18
CA GLN A 259 -7.96 3.23 -37.38
C GLN A 259 -7.73 4.75 -37.39
N GLY A 260 -6.64 5.22 -37.98
CA GLY A 260 -6.32 6.64 -38.06
C GLY A 260 -5.86 7.23 -36.71
N THR A 261 -6.02 8.54 -36.56
CA THR A 261 -5.68 9.25 -35.31
C THR A 261 -6.76 9.03 -34.27
N GLN A 262 -6.40 8.33 -33.19
CA GLN A 262 -7.23 8.08 -32.01
C GLN A 262 -6.80 8.99 -30.86
N GLU A 263 -7.76 9.39 -30.03
CA GLU A 263 -7.52 10.21 -28.83
C GLU A 263 -7.92 9.42 -27.58
N ILE A 264 -7.02 9.36 -26.60
CA ILE A 264 -7.33 8.89 -25.25
C ILE A 264 -7.40 10.10 -24.30
N VAL A 265 -8.42 10.10 -23.44
CA VAL A 265 -8.62 11.13 -22.42
C VAL A 265 -8.40 10.52 -21.03
N LEU A 266 -7.39 11.04 -20.33
CA LEU A 266 -6.98 10.61 -19.00
C LEU A 266 -7.36 11.69 -17.99
N THR A 267 -8.39 11.43 -17.19
CA THR A 267 -8.93 12.39 -16.21
C THR A 267 -8.53 11.98 -14.80
N ARG A 268 -8.07 12.93 -13.99
CA ARG A 268 -7.97 12.72 -12.54
C ARG A 268 -9.23 13.22 -11.85
N PRO A 269 -9.77 12.46 -10.88
CA PRO A 269 -10.88 12.94 -10.06
C PRO A 269 -10.48 14.22 -9.31
N VAL A 270 -11.49 15.03 -8.96
CA VAL A 270 -11.28 16.25 -8.15
C VAL A 270 -10.85 15.87 -6.73
N ASP A 271 -11.47 14.83 -6.17
CA ASP A 271 -11.12 14.29 -4.86
C ASP A 271 -9.97 13.28 -5.00
N SER A 272 -8.81 13.64 -4.48
CA SER A 272 -7.61 12.80 -4.53
C SER A 272 -7.78 11.46 -3.81
N ARG A 273 -8.71 11.35 -2.85
CA ARG A 273 -9.04 10.08 -2.18
C ARG A 273 -9.61 9.07 -3.17
N LEU A 274 -10.30 9.54 -4.20
CA LEU A 274 -10.95 8.73 -5.22
C LEU A 274 -9.99 8.34 -6.36
N GLU A 275 -8.75 8.86 -6.38
CA GLU A 275 -7.73 8.44 -7.35
C GLU A 275 -7.37 6.95 -7.23
N HIS A 276 -7.60 6.39 -6.04
CA HIS A 276 -7.02 5.14 -5.61
C HIS A 276 -7.95 3.91 -5.65
N VAL A 277 -9.23 4.02 -6.05
CA VAL A 277 -10.20 2.99 -5.62
C VAL A 277 -11.36 2.67 -6.54
N GLU A 278 -11.70 1.38 -6.54
CA GLU A 278 -12.99 0.81 -6.95
C GLU A 278 -13.60 0.07 -5.75
N PHE A 279 -14.56 0.68 -5.05
CA PHE A 279 -15.19 0.08 -3.86
C PHE A 279 -16.19 -1.02 -4.21
N GLU A 280 -16.66 -1.06 -5.46
CA GLU A 280 -17.60 -2.07 -5.95
C GLU A 280 -17.02 -3.47 -5.83
N GLY A 281 -15.74 -3.66 -6.19
CA GLY A 281 -15.07 -4.94 -6.03
C GLY A 281 -15.02 -5.39 -4.57
N LEU A 282 -14.70 -4.47 -3.64
CA LEU A 282 -14.66 -4.75 -2.20
C LEU A 282 -16.03 -5.18 -1.66
N LEU A 283 -17.08 -4.42 -1.96
CA LEU A 283 -18.44 -4.67 -1.49
C LEU A 283 -19.10 -5.88 -2.16
N THR A 284 -18.61 -6.27 -3.35
CA THR A 284 -18.99 -7.52 -4.00
C THR A 284 -18.35 -8.73 -3.31
N CYS A 285 -17.12 -8.58 -2.81
CA CYS A 285 -16.37 -9.66 -2.15
C CYS A 285 -16.73 -9.82 -0.67
N LEU A 286 -17.02 -8.75 0.05
CA LEU A 286 -17.25 -8.77 1.49
C LEU A 286 -18.54 -8.03 1.81
N ASN A 287 -19.34 -8.59 2.73
CA ASN A 287 -20.51 -7.89 3.24
C ASN A 287 -20.10 -6.65 4.07
N PRO A 288 -21.00 -5.66 4.22
CA PRO A 288 -20.72 -4.44 4.98
C PRO A 288 -20.14 -4.67 6.38
N GLU A 289 -20.64 -5.65 7.12
CA GLU A 289 -20.16 -5.98 8.47
C GLU A 289 -18.70 -6.45 8.45
N THR A 290 -18.35 -7.31 7.50
CA THR A 290 -16.99 -7.83 7.32
C THR A 290 -16.04 -6.73 6.89
N VAL A 291 -16.47 -5.83 5.98
CA VAL A 291 -15.69 -4.65 5.60
C VAL A 291 -15.37 -3.79 6.81
N VAL A 292 -16.37 -3.52 7.66
CA VAL A 292 -16.19 -2.73 8.89
C VAL A 292 -15.27 -3.43 9.89
N GLN A 293 -15.35 -4.75 10.04
CA GLN A 293 -14.46 -5.53 10.91
C GLN A 293 -12.99 -5.52 10.44
N VAL A 294 -12.76 -5.64 9.14
CA VAL A 294 -11.41 -5.56 8.56
C VAL A 294 -10.87 -4.13 8.69
N PHE A 295 -11.69 -3.13 8.38
CA PHE A 295 -11.36 -1.71 8.56
C PHE A 295 -11.00 -1.38 10.01
N ALA A 296 -11.79 -1.86 10.98
CA ALA A 296 -11.53 -1.67 12.40
C ALA A 296 -10.20 -2.29 12.84
N SER A 297 -9.88 -3.46 12.29
CA SER A 297 -8.59 -4.14 12.52
C SER A 297 -7.42 -3.33 11.97
N LEU A 298 -7.60 -2.67 10.81
CA LEU A 298 -6.60 -1.76 10.25
C LEU A 298 -6.48 -0.47 11.07
N LEU A 299 -7.58 0.11 11.56
CA LEU A 299 -7.50 1.28 12.45
C LEU A 299 -6.66 1.01 13.71
N LEU A 300 -6.69 -0.23 14.23
CA LEU A 300 -5.86 -0.65 15.36
C LEU A 300 -4.50 -1.21 14.95
N GLU A 301 -4.10 -1.05 13.69
CA GLU A 301 -2.82 -1.51 13.15
C GLU A 301 -2.58 -3.00 13.42
N ARG A 302 -3.54 -3.86 13.07
CA ARG A 302 -3.37 -5.32 13.14
C ARG A 302 -2.66 -5.87 11.89
N ARG A 303 -2.23 -7.14 11.99
CA ARG A 303 -1.72 -7.93 10.87
C ARG A 303 -2.89 -8.53 10.10
N VAL A 304 -3.08 -8.11 8.85
CA VAL A 304 -4.22 -8.50 8.02
C VAL A 304 -3.71 -9.11 6.72
N ILE A 305 -4.24 -10.28 6.36
CA ILE A 305 -3.95 -10.98 5.11
C ILE A 305 -5.25 -11.20 4.35
N LEU A 306 -5.28 -10.80 3.08
CA LEU A 306 -6.37 -11.11 2.16
C LEU A 306 -5.91 -12.18 1.16
N LEU A 307 -6.80 -13.12 0.85
CA LEU A 307 -6.59 -14.18 -0.13
C LEU A 307 -7.61 -14.08 -1.25
N SER A 308 -7.17 -14.36 -2.47
CA SER A 308 -8.03 -14.39 -3.66
C SER A 308 -7.37 -15.24 -4.75
N SER A 309 -8.19 -15.92 -5.56
CA SER A 309 -7.74 -16.59 -6.78
C SER A 309 -7.44 -15.60 -7.93
N LYS A 310 -7.99 -14.39 -7.86
CA LYS A 310 -7.80 -13.31 -8.86
C LYS A 310 -6.94 -12.19 -8.29
N LEU A 311 -5.84 -11.85 -8.96
CA LEU A 311 -4.93 -10.77 -8.56
C LEU A 311 -5.60 -9.40 -8.62
N SER A 312 -6.46 -9.21 -9.62
CA SER A 312 -7.20 -7.98 -9.83
C SER A 312 -8.15 -7.69 -8.66
N GLN A 313 -8.86 -8.71 -8.18
CA GLN A 313 -9.74 -8.62 -7.01
C GLN A 313 -8.94 -8.36 -5.74
N LEU A 314 -7.82 -9.08 -5.58
CA LEU A 314 -6.94 -8.98 -4.44
C LEU A 314 -6.39 -7.56 -4.24
N SER A 315 -5.74 -7.03 -5.27
CA SER A 315 -5.12 -5.71 -5.18
C SER A 315 -6.17 -4.62 -5.00
N ARG A 316 -7.29 -4.67 -5.74
CA ARG A 316 -8.40 -3.71 -5.61
C ARG A 316 -8.98 -3.67 -4.21
N CYS A 317 -9.26 -4.82 -3.59
CA CYS A 317 -9.81 -4.86 -2.23
C CYS A 317 -8.83 -4.29 -1.19
N ILE A 318 -7.55 -4.61 -1.31
CA ILE A 318 -6.51 -4.09 -0.41
C ILE A 318 -6.34 -2.58 -0.56
N HIS A 319 -6.28 -2.06 -1.79
CA HIS A 319 -6.23 -0.63 -2.05
C HIS A 319 -7.45 0.09 -1.49
N ALA A 320 -8.65 -0.47 -1.69
CA ALA A 320 -9.89 0.08 -1.15
C ALA A 320 -9.85 0.18 0.38
N LEU A 321 -9.50 -0.90 1.08
CA LEU A 321 -9.42 -0.93 2.54
C LEU A 321 -8.43 0.09 3.11
N VAL A 322 -7.26 0.27 2.48
CA VAL A 322 -6.28 1.27 2.93
C VAL A 322 -6.80 2.70 2.74
N VAL A 323 -7.55 2.97 1.67
CA VAL A 323 -8.10 4.31 1.42
C VAL A 323 -9.23 4.66 2.38
N LEU A 324 -9.98 3.66 2.86
CA LEU A 324 -11.00 3.86 3.89
C LEU A 324 -10.44 4.44 5.19
N LEU A 325 -9.11 4.36 5.44
CA LEU A 325 -8.45 4.95 6.60
C LEU A 325 -8.37 6.48 6.56
N TYR A 326 -8.63 7.13 5.42
CA TYR A 326 -8.58 8.59 5.31
C TYR A 326 -9.42 9.26 6.42
N PRO A 327 -8.88 10.25 7.16
CA PRO A 327 -7.68 11.06 6.87
C PRO A 327 -6.36 10.45 7.38
N PHE A 328 -6.38 9.27 7.97
CA PHE A 328 -5.18 8.60 8.44
C PHE A 328 -4.44 7.92 7.28
N SER A 329 -3.11 7.95 7.35
CA SER A 329 -2.24 7.22 6.42
C SER A 329 -1.75 5.94 7.07
N TRP A 330 -1.88 4.80 6.37
CA TRP A 330 -1.27 3.55 6.80
C TRP A 330 0.25 3.68 6.85
N GLN A 331 0.87 3.42 8.00
CA GLN A 331 2.31 3.66 8.24
C GLN A 331 3.18 2.40 8.10
N HIS A 332 2.56 1.22 7.94
CA HIS A 332 3.26 -0.05 8.02
C HIS A 332 3.39 -0.76 6.67
N THR A 333 3.85 -2.01 6.69
CA THR A 333 4.02 -2.82 5.48
C THR A 333 2.70 -2.96 4.74
N TYR A 334 2.75 -2.74 3.44
CA TYR A 334 1.60 -2.68 2.55
C TYR A 334 1.99 -3.29 1.20
N ILE A 335 1.57 -4.53 0.98
CA ILE A 335 1.90 -5.30 -0.21
C ILE A 335 0.61 -5.93 -0.76
N PRO A 336 -0.09 -5.26 -1.69
CA PRO A 336 -1.36 -5.76 -2.22
C PRO A 336 -1.26 -7.11 -2.92
N VAL A 337 -0.07 -7.46 -3.42
CA VAL A 337 0.20 -8.72 -4.09
C VAL A 337 1.61 -9.14 -3.68
N LEU A 338 1.72 -10.11 -2.79
CA LEU A 338 2.97 -10.66 -2.29
C LEU A 338 3.30 -11.94 -3.07
N PRO A 339 4.47 -12.02 -3.75
CA PRO A 339 4.87 -13.25 -4.42
C PRO A 339 5.24 -14.35 -3.41
N PRO A 340 5.02 -15.64 -3.74
CA PRO A 340 5.32 -16.78 -2.86
C PRO A 340 6.77 -16.83 -2.38
N SER A 341 7.73 -16.40 -3.23
CA SER A 341 9.14 -16.28 -2.85
C SER A 341 9.42 -15.34 -1.67
N LEU A 342 8.45 -14.50 -1.29
CA LEU A 342 8.51 -13.58 -0.17
C LEU A 342 7.53 -13.95 0.96
N ILE A 343 7.08 -15.20 1.03
CA ILE A 343 6.09 -15.67 2.00
C ILE A 343 6.50 -15.36 3.45
N ASP A 344 7.80 -15.42 3.78
CA ASP A 344 8.32 -15.14 5.13
C ASP A 344 8.02 -13.71 5.63
N ALA A 345 7.62 -12.79 4.74
CA ALA A 345 7.14 -11.47 5.13
C ALA A 345 5.93 -11.51 6.10
N VAL A 346 5.14 -12.60 6.08
CA VAL A 346 4.00 -12.79 6.98
C VAL A 346 4.41 -13.01 8.44
N CYS A 347 5.66 -13.40 8.68
CA CYS A 347 6.23 -13.57 10.02
C CYS A 347 6.69 -12.24 10.64
N ASN A 348 6.50 -11.11 9.95
CA ASN A 348 6.91 -9.82 10.48
C ASN A 348 6.11 -9.46 11.76
N PRO A 349 6.79 -9.16 12.89
CA PRO A 349 6.10 -8.79 14.13
C PRO A 349 5.45 -7.41 14.07
N THR A 350 5.71 -6.57 13.07
CA THR A 350 5.02 -5.29 12.91
C THR A 350 3.67 -5.46 12.20
N PRO A 351 2.73 -4.52 12.35
CA PRO A 351 1.50 -4.51 11.58
C PRO A 351 1.76 -4.59 10.07
N PHE A 352 0.84 -5.18 9.33
CA PHE A 352 0.91 -5.23 7.87
C PHE A 352 -0.48 -5.45 7.28
N ILE A 353 -0.62 -5.07 6.01
CA ILE A 353 -1.68 -5.58 5.14
C ILE A 353 -1.04 -6.21 3.91
N LEU A 354 -1.30 -7.50 3.72
CA LEU A 354 -0.73 -8.32 2.65
C LEU A 354 -1.84 -8.97 1.83
N GLY A 355 -1.60 -9.11 0.52
CA GLY A 355 -2.44 -9.92 -0.35
C GLY A 355 -1.65 -11.09 -0.88
N LEU A 356 -2.21 -12.30 -0.78
CA LEU A 356 -1.61 -13.49 -1.39
C LEU A 356 -2.61 -14.16 -2.33
N GLN A 357 -2.08 -14.79 -3.38
CA GLN A 357 -2.90 -15.69 -4.17
C GLN A 357 -3.37 -16.85 -3.30
N ARG A 358 -4.63 -17.24 -3.46
CA ARG A 358 -5.24 -18.34 -2.69
C ARG A 358 -4.42 -19.64 -2.79
N ALA A 359 -3.78 -19.90 -3.93
CA ALA A 359 -2.91 -21.06 -4.14
C ALA A 359 -1.74 -21.13 -3.14
N THR A 360 -1.33 -20.00 -2.56
CA THR A 360 -0.25 -19.88 -1.56
C THR A 360 -0.70 -20.25 -0.14
N LEU A 361 -1.98 -20.60 0.05
CA LEU A 361 -2.52 -20.94 1.37
C LEU A 361 -1.75 -22.09 2.07
N PRO A 362 -1.35 -23.19 1.40
CA PRO A 362 -0.56 -24.24 2.06
C PRO A 362 0.78 -23.72 2.59
N LEU A 363 1.50 -22.93 1.79
CA LEU A 363 2.76 -22.30 2.21
C LEU A 363 2.55 -21.35 3.39
N LEU A 364 1.41 -20.67 3.45
CA LEU A 364 1.03 -19.77 4.53
C LEU A 364 0.73 -20.52 5.84
N GLU A 365 0.11 -21.70 5.74
CA GLU A 365 -0.21 -22.55 6.91
C GLU A 365 1.05 -23.08 7.61
N ASP A 366 2.14 -23.27 6.86
CA ASP A 366 3.44 -23.66 7.39
C ASP A 366 4.18 -22.53 8.14
N GLN A 367 3.70 -21.28 8.05
CA GLN A 367 4.35 -20.12 8.68
C GLN A 367 3.94 -19.94 10.15
N PRO A 368 4.89 -19.61 11.05
CA PRO A 368 4.59 -19.31 12.45
C PRO A 368 3.95 -17.92 12.59
N MET A 369 2.64 -17.84 12.35
CA MET A 369 1.87 -16.60 12.43
C MET A 369 1.00 -16.51 13.70
N GLU A 370 1.23 -15.47 14.49
CA GLU A 370 0.41 -15.12 15.66
C GLU A 370 -0.42 -13.85 15.42
N GLU A 371 -1.68 -13.88 15.87
CA GLU A 371 -2.60 -12.72 15.84
C GLU A 371 -2.79 -12.11 14.44
N VAL A 372 -2.93 -12.96 13.41
CA VAL A 372 -3.19 -12.54 12.04
C VAL A 372 -4.67 -12.72 11.69
N LEU A 373 -5.30 -11.67 11.19
CA LEU A 373 -6.62 -11.73 10.58
C LEU A 373 -6.49 -12.21 9.14
N LEU A 374 -7.05 -13.39 8.83
CA LEU A 374 -6.98 -14.00 7.51
C LEU A 374 -8.36 -13.98 6.85
N VAL A 375 -8.48 -13.27 5.73
CA VAL A 375 -9.73 -13.05 5.00
C VAL A 375 -9.64 -13.71 3.62
N ASP A 376 -10.65 -14.49 3.27
CA ASP A 376 -10.78 -15.14 1.98
C ASP A 376 -11.84 -14.42 1.15
N LEU A 377 -11.40 -13.67 0.14
CA LEU A 377 -12.29 -12.86 -0.71
C LEU A 377 -13.16 -13.72 -1.63
N ASP A 378 -12.70 -14.91 -2.01
CA ASP A 378 -13.46 -15.81 -2.88
C ASP A 378 -14.60 -16.47 -2.11
N ARG A 379 -14.33 -16.88 -0.87
CA ARG A 379 -15.33 -17.47 0.04
C ARG A 379 -16.09 -16.42 0.85
N LYS A 380 -15.73 -15.15 0.75
CA LYS A 380 -16.34 -14.03 1.48
C LYS A 380 -16.36 -14.24 3.00
N THR A 381 -15.32 -14.87 3.55
CA THR A 381 -15.29 -15.31 4.95
C THR A 381 -13.93 -15.07 5.61
N PHE A 382 -13.92 -15.10 6.94
CA PHE A 382 -12.68 -15.15 7.72
C PHE A 382 -12.23 -16.60 7.85
N LEU A 383 -10.98 -16.88 7.46
CA LEU A 383 -10.33 -18.17 7.73
C LEU A 383 -9.68 -18.21 9.11
N ARG A 384 -9.20 -17.05 9.59
CA ARG A 384 -8.63 -16.88 10.94
C ARG A 384 -9.04 -15.53 11.50
N LYS A 385 -9.48 -15.52 12.76
CA LYS A 385 -9.83 -14.33 13.53
C LYS A 385 -8.95 -14.23 14.77
N VAL A 386 -8.73 -13.00 15.23
CA VAL A 386 -8.23 -12.69 16.57
C VAL A 386 -9.36 -12.84 17.60
N GLY A 387 -10.62 -12.57 17.20
CA GLY A 387 -11.83 -12.96 17.94
C GLY A 387 -12.65 -11.80 18.50
N ASP A 388 -12.11 -10.58 18.50
CA ASP A 388 -12.77 -9.36 19.00
C ASP A 388 -13.14 -8.38 17.88
N GLU A 389 -13.02 -8.75 16.59
CA GLU A 389 -13.19 -7.85 15.45
C GLU A 389 -14.52 -7.08 15.46
N ALA A 390 -15.61 -7.77 15.83
CA ALA A 390 -16.95 -7.20 15.92
C ALA A 390 -17.12 -6.19 17.07
N GLN A 391 -16.18 -6.16 18.02
CA GLN A 391 -16.23 -5.35 19.24
C GLN A 391 -15.18 -4.23 19.25
N ILE A 392 -14.29 -4.18 18.25
CA ILE A 392 -13.26 -3.14 18.15
C ILE A 392 -13.91 -1.75 18.13
N LEU A 393 -14.87 -1.53 17.22
CA LEU A 393 -15.52 -0.23 17.08
C LEU A 393 -16.66 -0.07 18.07
N PRO A 394 -16.81 1.12 18.70
CA PRO A 394 -17.99 1.42 19.50
C PRO A 394 -19.27 1.29 18.65
N PRO A 395 -20.35 0.66 19.17
CA PRO A 395 -21.60 0.47 18.40
C PRO A 395 -22.19 1.76 17.83
N LYS A 396 -22.06 2.88 18.57
CA LYS A 396 -22.49 4.21 18.13
C LYS A 396 -21.82 4.70 16.84
N LEU A 397 -20.64 4.17 16.50
CA LEU A 397 -19.91 4.49 15.28
C LEU A 397 -20.04 3.36 14.25
N ALA A 398 -20.05 2.09 14.70
CA ALA A 398 -20.10 0.93 13.82
C ALA A 398 -21.47 0.75 13.15
N THR A 399 -22.57 0.84 13.90
CA THR A 399 -23.92 0.58 13.39
C THR A 399 -24.30 1.54 12.25
N PRO A 400 -24.17 2.88 12.40
CA PRO A 400 -24.49 3.80 11.30
C PRO A 400 -23.62 3.56 10.07
N LEU A 401 -22.34 3.24 10.26
CA LEU A 401 -21.43 2.96 9.15
C LEU A 401 -21.84 1.70 8.37
N VAL A 402 -22.26 0.64 9.07
CA VAL A 402 -22.77 -0.58 8.41
C VAL A 402 -24.07 -0.28 7.64
N GLU A 403 -25.00 0.46 8.24
CA GLU A 403 -26.27 0.86 7.60
C GLU A 403 -26.05 1.70 6.34
N ASP A 404 -25.11 2.66 6.40
CA ASP A 404 -24.71 3.47 5.26
C ASP A 404 -24.18 2.58 4.12
N LEU A 405 -23.35 1.58 4.44
CA LEU A 405 -22.81 0.65 3.44
C LEU A 405 -23.86 -0.29 2.85
N ILE A 406 -24.79 -0.81 3.66
CA ILE A 406 -25.94 -1.59 3.18
C ILE A 406 -26.76 -0.75 2.19
N THR A 407 -27.00 0.52 2.54
CA THR A 407 -27.73 1.46 1.69
C THR A 407 -26.97 1.71 0.38
N CYS A 408 -25.64 1.86 0.43
CA CYS A 408 -24.79 2.01 -0.75
C CYS A 408 -24.93 0.82 -1.72
N THR A 409 -24.93 -0.41 -1.19
CA THR A 409 -25.02 -1.64 -2.00
C THR A 409 -26.40 -1.90 -2.61
N SER A 410 -27.45 -1.34 -2.02
CA SER A 410 -28.84 -1.59 -2.44
C SER A 410 -29.36 -0.57 -3.47
N ARG A 411 -28.60 0.50 -3.75
CA ARG A 411 -29.03 1.57 -4.66
C ARG A 411 -28.98 1.11 -6.11
N THR A 412 -30.12 1.17 -6.80
CA THR A 412 -30.17 1.20 -8.26
C THR A 412 -29.68 2.56 -8.75
N SER A 413 -28.72 2.60 -9.66
CA SER A 413 -28.14 3.85 -10.18
C SER A 413 -29.22 4.74 -10.83
N VAL A 414 -29.56 5.85 -10.18
CA VAL A 414 -30.44 6.89 -10.75
C VAL A 414 -29.55 7.98 -11.37
N PRO A 415 -29.87 8.48 -12.59
CA PRO A 415 -29.12 9.58 -13.20
C PRO A 415 -29.08 10.81 -12.27
N GLY A 416 -27.88 11.33 -12.00
CA GLY A 416 -27.66 12.50 -11.13
C GLY A 416 -27.44 12.19 -9.64
N SER A 417 -27.55 10.93 -9.22
CA SER A 417 -27.15 10.51 -7.86
C SER A 417 -25.62 10.42 -7.74
N PRO A 418 -25.04 10.67 -6.54
CA PRO A 418 -23.61 10.50 -6.31
C PRO A 418 -23.21 9.05 -6.59
N SER A 419 -22.02 8.87 -7.16
CA SER A 419 -21.48 7.56 -7.48
C SER A 419 -21.32 6.69 -6.23
N LEU A 420 -21.26 5.36 -6.41
CA LEU A 420 -20.96 4.44 -5.30
C LEU A 420 -19.65 4.84 -4.61
N LYS A 421 -18.64 5.26 -5.38
CA LYS A 421 -17.33 5.67 -4.85
C LYS A 421 -17.44 6.87 -3.91
N GLU A 422 -18.21 7.88 -4.30
CA GLU A 422 -18.44 9.07 -3.48
C GLU A 422 -19.25 8.73 -2.23
N THR A 423 -20.29 7.91 -2.36
CA THR A 423 -21.17 7.57 -1.22
C THR A 423 -20.41 6.79 -0.15
N VAL A 424 -19.64 5.76 -0.54
CA VAL A 424 -18.80 4.98 0.39
C VAL A 424 -17.73 5.88 1.03
N SER A 425 -17.02 6.68 0.22
CA SER A 425 -15.99 7.59 0.72
C SER A 425 -16.55 8.64 1.71
N ASN A 426 -17.77 9.12 1.48
CA ASN A 426 -18.44 10.06 2.38
C ASN A 426 -18.91 9.40 3.68
N ALA A 427 -19.41 8.15 3.64
CA ALA A 427 -19.79 7.40 4.85
C ALA A 427 -18.59 7.24 5.80
N PHE A 428 -17.44 6.82 5.26
CA PHE A 428 -16.22 6.73 6.05
C PHE A 428 -15.70 8.10 6.49
N LEU A 429 -15.76 9.14 5.65
CA LEU A 429 -15.38 10.51 6.06
C LEU A 429 -16.21 10.98 7.26
N HIS A 430 -17.51 10.74 7.22
CA HIS A 430 -18.43 11.07 8.31
C HIS A 430 -18.06 10.31 9.59
N PHE A 431 -17.81 8.99 9.50
CA PHE A 431 -17.29 8.20 10.62
C PHE A 431 -16.02 8.81 11.23
N HIS A 432 -15.05 9.24 10.41
CA HIS A 432 -13.81 9.83 10.89
C HIS A 432 -14.02 11.19 11.56
N VAL A 433 -14.92 12.02 11.03
CA VAL A 433 -15.31 13.30 11.67
C VAL A 433 -15.97 13.05 13.01
N GLN A 434 -16.85 12.06 13.14
CA GLN A 434 -17.43 11.69 14.45
C GLN A 434 -16.37 11.15 15.43
N LEU A 435 -15.35 10.45 14.93
CA LEU A 435 -14.33 9.83 15.76
C LEU A 435 -13.30 10.84 16.28
N VAL A 436 -12.84 11.77 15.44
CA VAL A 436 -11.74 12.70 15.78
C VAL A 436 -12.02 14.17 15.49
N GLY A 437 -13.19 14.56 15.00
CA GLY A 437 -13.49 15.93 14.57
C GLY A 437 -13.42 16.99 15.68
N THR A 438 -13.56 16.60 16.95
CA THR A 438 -13.42 17.52 18.09
C THR A 438 -11.97 17.81 18.47
N TYR A 439 -10.98 17.17 17.83
CA TYR A 439 -9.55 17.37 18.14
C TYR A 439 -9.12 18.86 18.23
N PRO A 440 -9.60 19.80 17.39
CA PRO A 440 -9.12 21.19 17.44
C PRO A 440 -9.41 21.87 18.77
N GLN A 441 -10.54 21.53 19.42
CA GLN A 441 -10.92 22.06 20.74
C GLN A 441 -9.99 21.61 21.87
N HIS A 442 -9.15 20.60 21.61
CA HIS A 442 -8.22 20.03 22.57
C HIS A 442 -6.75 20.25 22.19
N MET A 443 -6.49 21.05 21.16
CA MET A 443 -5.16 21.53 20.80
C MET A 443 -4.83 22.77 21.65
N HIS A 444 -3.62 22.83 22.19
CA HIS A 444 -3.13 23.98 22.95
C HIS A 444 -1.68 24.27 22.58
N SER A 445 -1.25 25.52 22.77
CA SER A 445 0.16 25.88 22.62
C SER A 445 0.88 25.68 23.95
N ASP A 446 2.03 25.01 23.91
CA ASP A 446 2.91 24.90 25.06
C ASP A 446 3.65 26.23 25.32
N LYS A 447 4.44 26.26 26.40
CA LYS A 447 5.27 27.42 26.78
C LYS A 447 6.30 27.86 25.73
N HIS A 448 6.57 27.04 24.72
CA HIS A 448 7.46 27.34 23.61
C HIS A 448 6.69 27.63 22.30
N GLY A 449 5.37 27.83 22.37
CA GLY A 449 4.53 28.08 21.21
C GLY A 449 4.24 26.84 20.35
N ARG A 450 4.64 25.64 20.78
CA ARG A 450 4.39 24.41 20.03
C ARG A 450 2.96 23.97 20.26
N ARG A 451 2.21 23.74 19.17
CA ARG A 451 0.86 23.21 19.24
C ARG A 451 0.93 21.73 19.63
N MET A 452 0.12 21.31 20.60
CA MET A 452 0.08 19.94 21.10
C MET A 452 -1.35 19.51 21.38
N LEU A 453 -1.68 18.25 21.09
CA LEU A 453 -2.97 17.68 21.48
C LEU A 453 -2.97 17.28 22.95
N ASN A 454 -3.92 17.80 23.74
CA ASN A 454 -4.20 17.26 25.07
C ASN A 454 -5.00 15.95 24.93
N GLN A 455 -4.27 14.85 24.73
CA GLN A 455 -4.84 13.51 24.53
C GLN A 455 -5.80 13.09 25.65
N ARG A 456 -5.51 13.48 26.90
CA ARG A 456 -6.34 13.12 28.05
C ARG A 456 -7.67 13.88 28.04
N ALA A 457 -7.65 15.17 27.72
CA ALA A 457 -8.84 15.99 27.60
C ALA A 457 -9.70 15.55 26.41
N PHE A 458 -9.07 15.37 25.24
CA PHE A 458 -9.73 14.87 24.03
C PHE A 458 -10.43 13.53 24.28
N ARG A 459 -9.74 12.54 24.88
CA ARG A 459 -10.40 11.28 25.20
C ARG A 459 -11.54 11.46 26.20
N LYS A 460 -11.44 12.38 27.16
CA LYS A 460 -12.46 12.58 28.20
C LYS A 460 -13.69 13.33 27.72
N SER A 461 -13.65 14.04 26.59
CA SER A 461 -14.81 14.75 26.04
C SER A 461 -15.90 13.80 25.54
N PHE A 462 -15.55 12.57 25.18
CA PHE A 462 -16.51 11.54 24.79
C PHE A 462 -17.24 10.95 26.02
N SER A 463 -18.56 11.07 26.05
CA SER A 463 -19.42 10.53 27.13
C SER A 463 -19.39 8.99 27.18
N SER A 464 -19.41 8.35 26.01
CA SER A 464 -19.44 6.89 25.85
C SER A 464 -18.19 6.19 26.41
N ARG A 465 -18.38 5.25 27.34
CA ARG A 465 -17.28 4.46 27.92
C ARG A 465 -16.57 3.59 26.88
N THR A 466 -17.31 2.98 25.95
CA THR A 466 -16.76 2.14 24.88
C THR A 466 -15.92 2.97 23.91
N THR A 467 -16.40 4.16 23.53
CA THR A 467 -15.63 5.11 22.70
C THR A 467 -14.34 5.55 23.38
N ARG A 468 -14.39 5.86 24.69
CA ARG A 468 -13.18 6.20 25.45
C ARG A 468 -12.18 5.04 25.54
N HIS A 469 -12.66 3.80 25.63
CA HIS A 469 -11.81 2.62 25.63
C HIS A 469 -11.14 2.42 24.26
N PHE A 470 -11.92 2.50 23.17
CA PHE A 470 -11.39 2.46 21.81
C PHE A 470 -10.32 3.53 21.59
N LEU A 471 -10.64 4.81 21.89
CA LEU A 471 -9.71 5.93 21.75
C LEU A 471 -8.43 5.73 22.57
N LYS A 472 -8.50 5.10 23.75
CA LYS A 472 -7.29 4.81 24.54
C LYS A 472 -6.29 3.95 23.75
N VAL A 473 -6.76 2.99 22.96
CA VAL A 473 -5.92 2.11 22.14
C VAL A 473 -5.59 2.78 20.80
N PHE A 474 -6.61 3.26 20.10
CA PHE A 474 -6.47 3.89 18.79
C PHE A 474 -5.49 5.06 18.79
N MET A 475 -5.48 5.89 19.83
CA MET A 475 -4.56 7.02 19.92
C MET A 475 -3.09 6.61 20.08
N GLN A 476 -2.78 5.34 20.36
CA GLN A 476 -1.40 4.82 20.42
C GLN A 476 -0.86 4.38 19.05
N THR A 477 -1.72 4.34 18.03
CA THR A 477 -1.36 3.90 16.68
C THR A 477 -0.45 4.90 15.99
N GLN A 478 0.42 4.44 15.10
CA GLN A 478 1.24 5.33 14.27
C GLN A 478 0.38 6.18 13.33
N ALA A 479 -0.73 5.63 12.84
CA ALA A 479 -1.73 6.35 12.05
C ALA A 479 -2.26 7.60 12.75
N PHE A 480 -2.68 7.48 14.02
CA PHE A 480 -3.15 8.63 14.80
C PHE A 480 -2.03 9.60 15.15
N GLN A 481 -0.85 9.10 15.52
CA GLN A 481 0.30 9.95 15.86
C GLN A 481 0.77 10.77 14.65
N GLY A 482 0.83 10.17 13.45
CA GLY A 482 1.15 10.89 12.22
C GLY A 482 0.11 11.97 11.90
N PHE A 483 -1.18 11.64 12.01
CA PHE A 483 -2.27 12.59 11.79
C PHE A 483 -2.19 13.81 12.72
N ILE A 484 -1.95 13.60 14.02
CA ILE A 484 -1.79 14.71 14.97
C ILE A 484 -0.48 15.46 14.73
N GLY A 485 0.62 14.75 14.43
CA GLY A 485 1.91 15.38 14.15
C GLY A 485 1.84 16.43 13.04
N GLU A 486 1.17 16.14 11.93
CA GLU A 486 0.95 17.11 10.83
C GLU A 486 0.17 18.37 11.27
N ARG A 487 -0.73 18.21 12.23
CA ARG A 487 -1.55 19.31 12.79
C ARG A 487 -0.80 20.11 13.82
N GLU A 488 0.10 19.47 14.58
CA GLU A 488 1.01 20.12 15.51
C GLU A 488 2.05 20.98 14.76
N THR A 489 2.50 20.57 13.57
CA THR A 489 3.39 21.38 12.71
C THR A 489 2.67 22.49 11.93
N GLY A 490 1.33 22.49 11.88
CA GLY A 490 0.54 23.53 11.24
C GLY A 490 0.41 23.40 9.71
N THR A 491 0.74 22.25 9.15
CA THR A 491 0.67 21.98 7.70
C THR A 491 -0.19 20.74 7.42
N PRO A 492 -1.48 20.73 7.79
CA PRO A 492 -2.36 19.61 7.49
C PRO A 492 -2.54 19.49 5.97
N THR A 493 -2.33 18.28 5.44
CA THR A 493 -2.44 18.03 3.98
C THR A 493 -3.85 17.61 3.57
N GLN A 494 -4.74 17.31 4.52
CA GLN A 494 -6.09 16.78 4.27
C GLN A 494 -7.16 17.88 4.29
N GLU A 495 -7.15 18.79 3.32
CA GLU A 495 -8.04 19.97 3.27
C GLU A 495 -9.53 19.63 3.39
N LEU A 496 -9.99 18.58 2.70
CA LEU A 496 -11.39 18.15 2.73
C LEU A 496 -11.83 17.69 4.12
N PHE A 497 -10.99 16.91 4.81
CA PHE A 497 -11.28 16.50 6.19
C PHE A 497 -11.39 17.71 7.11
N GLU A 498 -10.44 18.65 7.02
CA GLU A 498 -10.46 19.87 7.83
C GLU A 498 -11.69 20.75 7.53
N GLN A 499 -12.15 20.78 6.28
CA GLN A 499 -13.40 21.44 5.93
C GLN A 499 -14.58 20.79 6.65
N ARG A 500 -14.73 19.46 6.57
CA ARG A 500 -15.83 18.76 7.25
C ARG A 500 -15.77 18.89 8.77
N VAL A 501 -14.57 18.98 9.36
CA VAL A 501 -14.42 19.26 10.78
C VAL A 501 -14.95 20.65 11.14
N ARG A 502 -14.68 21.68 10.33
CA ARG A 502 -15.25 23.02 10.56
C ARG A 502 -16.77 23.02 10.50
N ASP A 503 -17.33 22.37 9.48
CA ASP A 503 -18.79 22.26 9.30
C ASP A 503 -19.43 21.54 10.50
N PHE A 504 -18.80 20.46 10.98
CA PHE A 504 -19.24 19.69 12.14
C PHE A 504 -19.20 20.50 13.45
N LEU A 505 -18.14 21.27 13.69
CA LEU A 505 -18.03 22.09 14.89
C LEU A 505 -19.02 23.27 14.88
N GLN A 506 -19.36 23.80 13.71
CA GLN A 506 -20.37 24.85 13.57
C GLN A 506 -21.79 24.32 13.86
N SER A 507 -22.11 23.10 13.42
CA SER A 507 -23.42 22.51 13.72
C SER A 507 -23.58 22.15 15.20
N GLU A 508 -22.51 21.72 15.88
CA GLU A 508 -22.53 21.50 17.33
C GLU A 508 -22.66 22.80 18.13
N ALA A 509 -22.10 23.93 17.65
CA ALA A 509 -22.20 25.21 18.34
C ALA A 509 -23.57 25.90 18.20
N GLY A 510 -24.37 25.51 17.20
CA GLY A 510 -25.72 26.02 16.96
C GLY A 510 -26.84 25.17 17.55
N SER A 511 -26.51 24.00 18.13
CA SER A 511 -27.42 23.08 18.83
C SER A 511 -27.29 23.26 20.35
#